data_AF-A0A1F9VS44-F1
#
_entry.id   AF-A0A1F9VS44-F1
#
_cell.length_a   1.000
_cell.length_b   1.000
_cell.length_c   1.000
_cell.angle_alpha   90.00
_cell.angle_beta   90.00
_cell.angle_gamma   90.00
#
_symmetry.space_group_name_H-M   'P 1'
#
loop_
_entity.id
_entity.type
_entity.pdbx_description
1 polymer ?
#
loop_
_entity_poly.entity_id
_entity_poly.type
_entity_poly.pdbx_seq_one_letter_code
_entity_poly.pdbx_strand_id
1 'polypeptide(L)'
;MTDDLRMGAIARSWSPPEAGLLAVKAGADMLLVLGTPNNYRGIVDAVKKAVLAGEIPEKRLDKSVRRILNLKKKAELLTMPLQAEIRNP
;
A
#
# COMPACT_ATOMS: atom_id res chain seq x y z
N MET A 1 -0.55 2.97 -9.96
CA MET A 1 -0.57 3.76 -8.71
C MET A 1 -1.92 4.45 -8.63
N THR A 2 -2.47 4.65 -7.44
CA THR A 2 -3.71 5.44 -7.25
C THR A 2 -3.40 6.92 -7.02
N ASP A 3 -4.40 7.78 -7.20
CA ASP A 3 -4.44 9.10 -6.57
C ASP A 3 -4.78 8.96 -5.06
N ASP A 4 -4.86 10.08 -4.32
CA ASP A 4 -5.16 10.10 -2.89
C ASP A 4 -6.50 9.41 -2.58
N LEU A 5 -6.42 8.32 -1.81
CA LEU A 5 -7.61 7.56 -1.41
C LEU A 5 -8.54 8.32 -0.45
N ARG A 6 -8.15 9.51 0.01
CA ARG A 6 -9.05 10.40 0.78
C ARG A 6 -9.73 11.49 -0.05
N MET A 7 -9.56 11.51 -1.38
CA MET A 7 -10.32 12.43 -2.20
C MET A 7 -11.83 12.25 -1.97
N GLY A 8 -12.59 13.35 -2.00
CA GLY A 8 -13.99 13.34 -1.57
C GLY A 8 -14.87 12.30 -2.27
N ALA A 9 -14.59 11.94 -3.53
CA ALA A 9 -15.32 10.90 -4.25
C ALA A 9 -15.15 9.50 -3.63
N ILE A 10 -13.96 9.20 -3.09
CA ILE A 10 -13.64 7.92 -2.44
C ILE A 10 -14.04 7.97 -0.97
N ALA A 11 -13.66 9.03 -0.26
CA ALA A 11 -13.87 9.17 1.18
C ALA A 11 -15.35 9.24 1.61
N ARG A 12 -16.27 9.59 0.69
CA ARG A 12 -17.71 9.53 0.95
C ARG A 12 -18.28 8.11 0.93
N SER A 13 -17.58 7.18 0.30
CA SER A 13 -18.11 5.84 0.00
C SER A 13 -17.37 4.75 0.78
N TRP A 14 -16.09 4.96 1.09
CA TRP A 14 -15.25 3.98 1.76
C TRP A 14 -14.36 4.63 2.80
N SER A 15 -14.16 3.93 3.91
CA SER A 15 -13.10 4.26 4.86
C SER A 15 -11.72 4.02 4.24
N PRO A 16 -10.64 4.64 4.75
CA PRO A 16 -9.29 4.43 4.22
C PRO A 16 -8.88 2.95 4.15
N PRO A 17 -9.10 2.11 5.20
CA PRO A 17 -8.79 0.68 5.14
C PRO A 17 -9.53 -0.06 4.02
N GLU A 18 -10.82 0.22 3.82
CA GLU A 18 -11.65 -0.39 2.78
C GLU A 18 -11.19 0.04 1.38
N ALA A 19 -10.98 1.34 1.18
CA ALA A 19 -10.50 1.90 -0.08
C ALA A 19 -9.12 1.31 -0.45
N GLY A 20 -8.21 1.21 0.52
CA GLY A 20 -6.89 0.63 0.31
C GLY A 20 -6.95 -0.85 -0.05
N LEU A 21 -7.79 -1.62 0.64
CA LEU A 21 -8.00 -3.03 0.35
C LEU A 21 -8.58 -3.25 -1.06
N LEU A 22 -9.62 -2.49 -1.41
CA LEU A 22 -10.26 -2.53 -2.73
C LEU A 22 -9.27 -2.18 -3.84
N ALA A 23 -8.46 -1.13 -3.65
CA ALA A 23 -7.45 -0.73 -4.63
C ALA A 23 -6.40 -1.83 -4.88
N VAL A 24 -5.93 -2.51 -3.82
CA VAL A 24 -4.99 -3.64 -3.97
C VAL A 24 -5.64 -4.80 -4.74
N LYS A 25 -6.88 -5.17 -4.37
CA LYS A 25 -7.67 -6.21 -5.05
C LYS A 25 -7.89 -5.86 -6.53
N ALA A 26 -8.12 -4.58 -6.84
CA ALA A 26 -8.31 -4.08 -8.20
C ALA A 26 -7.03 -4.05 -9.05
N GLY A 27 -5.85 -4.30 -8.47
CA GLY A 27 -4.60 -4.35 -9.24
C GLY A 27 -3.63 -3.20 -9.00
N ALA A 28 -3.94 -2.26 -8.10
CA ALA A 28 -3.01 -1.18 -7.79
C ALA A 28 -1.70 -1.71 -7.18
N ASP A 29 -0.57 -1.24 -7.69
CA ASP A 29 0.75 -1.59 -7.15
C ASP A 29 1.17 -0.67 -6.00
N MET A 30 0.71 0.59 -6.01
CA MET A 30 1.01 1.61 -4.99
C MET A 30 -0.25 2.41 -4.68
N LEU A 31 -0.45 2.69 -3.38
CA LEU A 31 -1.55 3.48 -2.85
C LEU A 31 -1.01 4.84 -2.41
N LEU A 32 -1.61 5.92 -2.92
CA LEU A 32 -1.37 7.26 -2.39
C LEU A 32 -2.42 7.56 -1.33
N VAL A 33 -1.96 7.96 -0.16
CA VAL A 33 -2.82 8.40 0.94
C VAL A 33 -2.15 9.61 1.53
N LEU A 34 -2.73 10.79 1.33
CA LEU A 34 -2.46 11.91 2.24
C LEU A 34 -3.28 11.58 3.47
N GLY A 35 -2.78 11.65 4.69
CA GLY A 35 -3.45 10.97 5.80
C GLY A 35 -2.86 11.24 7.17
N THR A 36 -3.48 10.64 8.18
CA THR A 36 -2.89 10.48 9.51
C THR A 36 -2.20 9.12 9.61
N PRO A 37 -1.24 8.94 10.54
CA PRO A 37 -0.63 7.64 10.80
C PRO A 37 -1.63 6.49 11.02
N ASN A 38 -2.77 6.78 11.64
CA ASN A 38 -3.83 5.80 11.86
C ASN A 38 -4.49 5.34 10.55
N ASN A 39 -4.61 6.22 9.55
CA ASN A 39 -5.12 5.83 8.24
C ASN A 39 -4.16 4.85 7.55
N TYR A 40 -2.86 5.13 7.59
CA TYR A 40 -1.85 4.25 7.00
C TYR A 40 -1.82 2.89 7.69
N ARG A 41 -1.81 2.87 9.03
CA ARG A 41 -1.82 1.64 9.82
C ARG A 41 -3.07 0.81 9.54
N GLY A 42 -4.24 1.45 9.51
CA GLY A 42 -5.50 0.76 9.20
C GLY A 42 -5.50 0.10 7.82
N ILE A 43 -4.92 0.74 6.80
CA ILE A 43 -4.76 0.16 5.46
C ILE A 43 -3.82 -1.05 5.49
N VAL A 44 -2.66 -0.91 6.12
CA VAL A 44 -1.68 -2.00 6.23
C VAL A 44 -2.30 -3.20 6.95
N ASP A 45 -3.00 -2.97 8.06
CA ASP A 45 -3.66 -4.02 8.83
C ASP A 45 -4.77 -4.72 8.03
N ALA A 46 -5.57 -3.96 7.27
CA ALA A 46 -6.62 -4.53 6.42
C ALA A 46 -6.04 -5.41 5.30
N VAL A 47 -5.00 -4.94 4.61
CA VAL A 47 -4.33 -5.72 3.56
C VAL A 47 -3.66 -6.97 4.16
N LYS A 48 -2.98 -6.83 5.30
CA LYS A 48 -2.34 -7.96 6.00
C LYS A 48 -3.38 -9.03 6.39
N LYS A 49 -4.50 -8.62 6.98
CA LYS A 49 -5.59 -9.54 7.34
C LYS A 49 -6.14 -10.26 6.11
N ALA A 50 -6.38 -9.55 5.00
CA ALA A 50 -6.89 -10.15 3.77
C ALA A 50 -5.92 -11.15 3.14
N VAL A 51 -4.60 -10.92 3.24
CA VAL A 51 -3.59 -11.90 2.79
C VAL A 51 -3.60 -13.14 3.67
N LEU A 52 -3.58 -12.95 5.00
CA LEU A 52 -3.62 -14.05 5.97
C LEU A 52 -4.90 -14.90 5.85
N ALA A 53 -6.02 -14.26 5.48
CA ALA A 53 -7.30 -14.92 5.21
C ALA A 53 -7.37 -15.58 3.82
N GLY A 54 -6.37 -15.40 2.97
CA GLY A 54 -6.35 -15.96 1.60
C GLY A 54 -7.18 -15.20 0.57
N GLU A 55 -7.80 -14.06 0.94
CA GLU A 55 -8.57 -13.22 0.02
C GLU A 55 -7.68 -12.50 -1.01
N ILE A 56 -6.43 -12.26 -0.64
CA ILE A 56 -5.39 -11.73 -1.54
C ILE A 56 -4.24 -12.73 -1.52
N PRO A 57 -3.94 -13.41 -2.65
CA PRO A 57 -2.77 -14.28 -2.72
C PRO A 57 -1.50 -13.48 -2.47
N GLU A 58 -0.58 -13.94 -1.61
CA GLU A 58 0.68 -13.23 -1.32
C GLU A 58 1.47 -12.90 -2.59
N LYS A 59 1.47 -13.83 -3.56
CA LYS A 59 2.05 -13.64 -4.91
C LYS A 59 1.55 -12.38 -5.64
N ARG A 60 0.35 -11.89 -5.33
CA ARG A 60 -0.19 -10.64 -5.88
C ARG A 60 0.60 -9.43 -5.38
N LEU A 61 0.97 -9.42 -4.11
CA LEU A 61 1.80 -8.37 -3.50
C LEU A 61 3.24 -8.46 -3.98
N ASP A 62 3.81 -9.67 -4.05
CA ASP A 62 5.16 -9.89 -4.59
C ASP A 62 5.32 -9.31 -5.99
N LYS A 63 4.29 -9.47 -6.83
CA LYS A 63 4.27 -8.92 -8.19
C LYS A 63 4.33 -7.38 -8.17
N SER A 64 3.57 -6.73 -7.28
CA SER A 64 3.61 -5.28 -7.11
C SER A 64 5.00 -4.83 -6.64
N VAL A 65 5.52 -5.46 -5.59
CA VAL A 65 6.82 -5.12 -4.98
C VAL A 65 7.94 -5.28 -6.00
N ARG A 66 7.97 -6.38 -6.76
CA ARG A 66 8.97 -6.58 -7.84
C ARG A 66 8.93 -5.49 -8.90
N ARG A 67 7.74 -5.04 -9.33
CA ARG A 67 7.61 -3.92 -10.28
C ARG A 67 8.19 -2.63 -9.69
N ILE A 68 7.85 -2.32 -8.44
CA ILE A 68 8.33 -1.13 -7.74
C ILE A 68 9.85 -1.16 -7.56
N LEU A 69 10.40 -2.28 -7.11
CA LEU A 69 11.85 -2.44 -6.95
C LEU A 69 12.57 -2.33 -8.29
N ASN A 70 12.04 -2.93 -9.36
CA ASN A 70 12.62 -2.79 -10.69
C ASN A 70 12.58 -1.33 -11.19
N LEU A 71 11.50 -0.59 -10.91
CA LEU A 71 11.42 0.84 -11.22
C LEU A 71 12.44 1.64 -10.42
N LYS A 72 12.54 1.41 -9.11
CA LYS A 72 13.57 2.04 -8.26
C LYS A 72 14.98 1.71 -8.75
N LYS A 73 15.24 0.48 -9.21
CA LYS A 73 16.52 0.08 -9.78
C LYS A 73 16.85 0.89 -11.04
N LYS A 74 15.89 0.98 -11.96
CA LYS A 74 16.04 1.73 -13.22
C LYS A 74 16.25 3.22 -12.99
N ALA A 75 15.66 3.77 -11.93
CA ALA A 75 15.83 5.15 -11.51
C ALA A 75 17.06 5.36 -10.60
N GLU A 76 17.89 4.35 -10.40
CA GLU A 76 19.08 4.39 -9.52
C GLU A 76 18.78 4.73 -8.04
N LEU A 77 17.54 4.53 -7.60
CA LEU A 77 17.07 4.82 -6.24
C LEU A 77 17.25 3.66 -5.25
N LEU A 78 17.74 2.49 -5.70
CA LEU A 78 17.98 1.34 -4.82
C LEU A 78 19.32 1.41 -4.07
N THR A 79 20.18 2.37 -4.38
CA THR A 79 21.53 2.48 -3.80
C THR A 79 21.57 3.22 -2.46
N MET A 80 20.45 3.74 -1.96
CA MET A 80 20.39 4.36 -0.63
C MET A 80 20.39 3.27 0.46
N PRO A 81 21.34 3.28 1.42
CA PRO A 81 21.26 2.40 2.58
C PRO A 81 19.96 2.69 3.31
N LEU A 82 19.17 1.65 3.57
CA LEU A 82 17.92 1.72 4.29
C LEU A 82 18.23 2.10 5.75
N GLN A 83 18.26 3.39 6.08
CA GLN A 83 18.17 3.84 7.47
C GLN A 83 16.72 3.71 7.92
N ALA A 84 16.27 2.46 8.11
CA ALA A 84 15.02 2.19 8.78
C ALA A 84 15.26 2.34 10.28
N GLU A 85 15.10 3.55 10.82
CA GLU A 85 14.73 3.68 12.23
C GLU A 85 13.32 3.09 12.39
N ILE A 86 13.25 1.78 12.64
CA ILE A 86 12.06 1.16 13.20
C ILE A 86 11.99 1.63 14.65
N ARG A 87 11.48 2.85 14.87
CA ARG A 87 10.96 3.25 16.18
C ARG A 87 9.68 2.46 16.41
N ASN A 88 9.84 1.30 17.04
CA ASN A 88 8.74 0.57 17.65
C ASN A 88 8.26 1.38 18.87
N PRO A 89 6.97 1.71 19.02
CA PRO A 89 6.41 2.09 20.31
C PRO A 89 6.38 0.89 21.26
#